data_AF-A0A1Q6ZX80-F1
#
_entry.id   AF-A0A1Q6ZX80-F1
#
_cell.length_a   1.000
_cell.length_b   1.000
_cell.length_c   1.000
_cell.angle_alpha   90.00
_cell.angle_beta   90.00
_cell.angle_gamma   90.00
#
_symmetry.space_group_name_H-M   'P 1'
#
loop_
_entity.id
_entity.type
_entity.pdbx_description
1 polymer ?
#
loop_
_entity_poly.entity_id
_entity_poly.type
_entity_poly.pdbx_seq_one_letter_code
_entity_poly.pdbx_strand_id
1 'polypeptide(L)'
;MSVRLALVLAALCAAAPLAAQAKPQPRAKSAGAARDTTARTDSAGGTTLVREVYSYEGGGRDPFVSLLRSGDIRPLLSDLRLVGIYYDSRYPARSVAVLRDVTNAKIYRVKPASILGRLKVTTIRPREIVFTVQEFGFERQETLSLAKQEVSP
;
A
#
# COMPACT_ATOMS: atom_id res chain seq x y z
N MET A 1 34.93 -8.06 68.32
CA MET A 1 36.35 -7.80 67.99
C MET A 1 36.46 -7.96 66.48
N SER A 2 36.42 -6.85 65.72
CA SER A 2 37.56 -6.33 64.93
C SER A 2 37.74 -7.15 63.61
N VAL A 3 37.75 -6.69 62.36
CA VAL A 3 38.07 -5.44 61.67
C VAL A 3 37.51 -5.51 60.22
N ARG A 4 36.97 -4.38 59.74
CA ARG A 4 36.87 -3.74 58.40
C ARG A 4 37.31 -4.43 57.08
N LEU A 5 36.53 -4.10 56.03
CA LEU A 5 36.89 -3.78 54.60
C LEU A 5 37.54 -4.90 53.75
N ALA A 6 37.38 -5.02 52.44
CA ALA A 6 36.57 -4.42 51.38
C ALA A 6 36.93 -5.16 50.07
N LEU A 7 35.99 -5.14 49.10
CA LEU A 7 36.20 -5.34 47.66
C LEU A 7 36.71 -6.74 47.27
N VAL A 8 36.11 -7.44 46.30
CA VAL A 8 36.23 -7.15 44.88
C VAL A 8 35.18 -8.00 44.14
N LEU A 9 34.28 -7.30 43.44
CA LEU A 9 33.91 -7.53 42.05
C LEU A 9 33.45 -8.96 41.64
N ALA A 10 32.13 -9.08 41.56
CA ALA A 10 31.37 -9.69 40.46
C ALA A 10 32.02 -10.90 39.75
N ALA A 11 31.65 -12.09 40.23
CA ALA A 11 31.70 -13.33 39.47
C ALA A 11 30.77 -13.22 38.25
N LEU A 12 31.32 -12.79 37.12
CA LEU A 12 30.67 -12.76 35.81
C LEU A 12 30.91 -14.10 35.12
N CYS A 13 30.03 -15.06 35.39
CA CYS A 13 29.94 -16.30 34.63
C CYS A 13 29.41 -16.03 33.21
N ALA A 14 30.21 -16.44 32.23
CA ALA A 14 29.82 -17.04 30.96
C ALA A 14 28.83 -16.27 30.06
N ALA A 15 29.37 -15.44 29.16
CA ALA A 15 28.82 -15.23 27.83
C ALA A 15 29.97 -15.04 26.83
N ALA A 16 30.18 -16.04 25.97
CA ALA A 16 31.16 -15.98 24.90
C ALA A 16 30.63 -15.11 23.73
N PRO A 17 31.46 -14.23 23.14
CA PRO A 17 31.31 -13.88 21.74
C PRO A 17 32.31 -14.71 20.94
N LEU A 18 31.75 -15.51 20.03
CA LEU A 18 32.48 -16.21 18.98
C LEU A 18 33.16 -15.16 18.08
N ALA A 19 34.45 -14.91 18.32
CA ALA A 19 35.26 -14.01 17.52
C ALA A 19 35.58 -14.66 16.16
N ALA A 20 34.71 -14.45 15.18
CA ALA A 20 35.02 -14.68 13.77
C ALA A 20 35.75 -13.43 13.21
N GLN A 21 37.06 -13.36 13.43
CA GLN A 21 37.95 -12.45 12.68
C GLN A 21 39.06 -13.27 12.03
N ALA A 22 38.79 -13.77 10.82
CA ALA A 22 39.82 -14.24 9.92
C ALA A 22 40.58 -13.02 9.35
N LYS A 23 41.89 -12.97 9.54
CA LYS A 23 42.79 -12.00 8.90
C LYS A 23 42.70 -12.12 7.37
N PRO A 24 42.60 -11.03 6.59
CA PRO A 24 42.71 -11.09 5.14
C PRO A 24 44.13 -11.53 4.75
N GLN A 25 44.23 -12.67 4.07
CA GLN A 25 45.48 -13.13 3.46
C GLN A 25 45.75 -12.37 2.16
N PRO A 26 46.98 -11.92 1.88
CA PRO A 26 47.27 -11.20 0.64
C PRO A 26 47.13 -12.17 -0.54
N ARG A 27 46.17 -11.89 -1.42
CA ARG A 27 46.01 -12.62 -2.68
C ARG A 27 47.23 -12.32 -3.56
N ALA A 28 47.94 -13.37 -3.98
CA ALA A 28 49.02 -13.28 -4.95
C ALA A 28 48.50 -12.59 -6.22
N LYS A 29 49.25 -11.58 -6.70
CA LYS A 29 48.98 -10.87 -7.95
C LYS A 29 49.13 -11.87 -9.10
N SER A 30 48.02 -12.23 -9.74
CA SER A 30 48.05 -12.87 -11.06
C SER A 30 48.74 -11.92 -12.02
N ALA A 31 49.83 -12.36 -12.64
CA ALA A 31 50.50 -11.64 -13.73
C ALA A 31 49.47 -11.42 -14.85
N GLY A 32 48.98 -10.19 -14.95
CA GLY A 32 48.12 -9.77 -16.05
C GLY A 32 48.92 -9.81 -17.34
N ALA A 33 48.36 -10.48 -18.34
CA ALA A 33 48.84 -10.44 -19.72
C ALA A 33 49.13 -8.98 -20.13
N ALA A 34 50.25 -8.78 -20.82
CA ALA A 34 50.64 -7.49 -21.37
C ALA A 34 49.47 -6.93 -22.20
N ARG A 35 48.91 -5.82 -21.73
CA ARG A 35 47.84 -5.11 -22.44
C ARG A 35 48.50 -4.38 -23.59
N ASP A 36 48.18 -4.78 -24.79
CA ASP A 36 48.66 -4.16 -26.03
C ASP A 36 48.19 -2.70 -26.07
N THR A 37 49.10 -1.75 -25.87
CA THR A 37 48.82 -0.32 -25.87
C THR A 37 48.96 0.24 -27.28
N THR A 38 48.06 -0.15 -28.18
CA THR A 38 47.84 0.58 -29.43
C THR A 38 46.35 0.63 -29.78
N ALA A 39 45.55 1.12 -28.83
CA ALA A 39 44.22 1.64 -29.17
C ALA A 39 44.44 2.92 -30.00
N ARG A 40 44.22 2.79 -31.31
CA ARG A 40 44.19 3.93 -32.24
C ARG A 40 43.16 4.93 -31.74
N THR A 41 43.60 6.17 -31.54
CA THR A 41 42.71 7.27 -31.14
C THR A 41 41.75 7.54 -32.30
N ASP A 42 40.54 7.00 -32.22
CA ASP A 42 39.48 7.33 -33.16
C ASP A 42 39.12 8.81 -32.98
N SER A 43 39.19 9.58 -34.07
CA SER A 43 38.97 11.03 -34.09
C SER A 43 37.53 11.48 -33.82
N ALA A 44 36.72 10.64 -33.18
CA ALA A 44 35.47 11.08 -32.57
C ALA A 44 35.84 11.69 -31.21
N GLY A 45 36.00 13.02 -31.19
CA GLY A 45 36.31 13.80 -29.99
C GLY A 45 35.56 13.28 -28.77
N GLY A 46 36.32 12.97 -27.71
CA GLY A 46 35.85 12.26 -26.53
C GLY A 46 34.54 12.83 -26.00
N THR A 47 33.45 12.10 -26.21
CA THR A 47 32.13 12.48 -25.73
C THR A 47 32.16 12.36 -24.20
N THR A 48 32.05 13.49 -23.50
CA THR A 48 32.01 13.50 -22.03
C THR A 48 30.64 13.00 -21.59
N LEU A 49 30.58 11.75 -21.13
CA LEU A 49 29.35 11.16 -20.59
C LEU A 49 29.07 11.78 -19.21
N VAL A 50 27.98 12.54 -19.12
CA VAL A 50 27.49 13.06 -17.83
C VAL A 50 26.64 11.98 -17.17
N ARG A 51 27.03 11.55 -15.97
CA ARG A 51 26.21 10.64 -15.17
C ARG A 51 25.09 11.46 -14.52
N GLU A 52 23.86 11.22 -14.93
CA GLU A 52 22.70 11.73 -14.22
C GLU A 52 22.62 11.09 -12.83
N VAL A 53 22.48 11.92 -11.80
CA VAL A 53 22.27 11.49 -10.41
C VAL A 53 20.87 11.94 -10.00
N TYR A 54 19.97 10.98 -9.86
CA TYR A 54 18.61 11.23 -9.39
C TYR A 54 18.60 11.25 -7.86
N SER A 55 18.01 12.29 -7.28
CA SER A 55 17.60 12.29 -5.87
C SER A 55 16.08 12.20 -5.82
N TYR A 56 15.57 11.31 -4.99
CA TYR A 56 14.14 11.19 -4.75
C TYR A 56 13.81 11.97 -3.49
N GLU A 57 12.97 13.00 -3.62
CA GLU A 57 12.33 13.66 -2.49
C GLU A 57 11.36 12.67 -1.83
N GLY A 58 11.58 12.37 -0.55
CA GLY A 58 10.74 11.47 0.23
C GLY A 58 11.50 10.84 1.39
N GLY A 59 11.17 11.23 2.62
CA GLY A 59 11.66 10.53 3.81
C GLY A 59 11.11 9.09 3.86
N GLY A 60 11.76 8.22 4.63
CA GLY A 60 11.33 6.84 4.84
C GLY A 60 9.95 6.78 5.47
N ARG A 61 8.91 6.70 4.65
CA ARG A 61 7.58 6.35 5.13
C ARG A 61 7.60 4.88 5.50
N ASP A 62 7.12 4.56 6.69
CA ASP A 62 6.96 3.17 7.10
C ASP A 62 6.02 2.44 6.10
N PRO A 63 6.52 1.41 5.39
CA PRO A 63 5.73 0.69 4.39
C PRO A 63 4.56 -0.09 5.02
N PHE A 64 4.57 -0.30 6.34
CA PHE A 64 3.50 -0.98 7.07
C PHE A 64 2.47 -0.03 7.65
N VAL A 65 2.74 1.28 7.64
CA VAL A 65 1.74 2.29 8.03
C VAL A 65 0.72 2.42 6.92
N SER A 66 -0.52 2.05 7.24
CA SER A 66 -1.65 2.16 6.32
C SER A 66 -1.76 3.57 5.75
N LEU A 67 -1.95 3.65 4.43
CA LEU A 67 -2.30 4.89 3.75
C LEU A 67 -3.75 5.31 4.02
N LEU A 68 -4.58 4.38 4.49
CA LEU A 68 -5.99 4.62 4.78
C LEU A 68 -6.14 5.30 6.14
N ARG A 69 -6.75 6.49 6.17
CA ARG A 69 -7.32 7.01 7.41
C ARG A 69 -8.60 6.25 7.71
N SER A 70 -8.78 5.82 8.95
CA SER A 70 -9.87 4.93 9.39
C SER A 70 -11.28 5.45 9.05
N GLY A 71 -11.46 6.77 8.93
CA GLY A 71 -12.72 7.40 8.53
C GLY A 71 -13.08 7.26 7.05
N ASP A 72 -12.10 7.09 6.16
CA ASP A 72 -12.34 7.10 4.70
C ASP A 72 -12.77 5.71 4.16
N ILE A 73 -12.69 4.67 5.01
CA ILE A 73 -12.90 3.28 4.62
C ILE A 73 -14.39 2.90 4.62
N ARG A 74 -15.16 3.44 5.58
CA ARG A 74 -16.55 3.03 5.82
C ARG A 74 -17.52 4.02 5.15
N PRO A 75 -18.65 3.54 4.62
CA PRO A 75 -19.13 2.14 4.62
C PRO A 75 -18.41 1.25 3.57
N LEU A 76 -18.26 -0.06 3.86
CA LEU A 76 -17.84 -1.05 2.85
C LEU A 76 -19.07 -1.51 2.04
N LEU A 77 -18.86 -2.00 0.81
CA LEU A 77 -19.98 -2.51 0.01
C LEU A 77 -20.68 -3.69 0.70
N SER A 78 -19.93 -4.56 1.37
CA SER A 78 -20.45 -5.71 2.12
C SER A 78 -21.43 -5.34 3.24
N ASP A 79 -21.28 -4.14 3.80
CA ASP A 79 -22.14 -3.66 4.89
C ASP A 79 -23.39 -2.96 4.37
N LEU A 80 -23.41 -2.59 3.08
CA LEU A 80 -24.51 -1.87 2.48
C LEU A 80 -25.55 -2.86 1.96
N ARG A 81 -26.80 -2.64 2.37
CA ARG A 81 -27.96 -3.28 1.77
C ARG A 81 -28.74 -2.26 0.96
N LEU A 82 -29.04 -2.62 -0.27
CA LEU A 82 -29.95 -1.85 -1.11
C LEU A 82 -31.38 -2.07 -0.62
N VAL A 83 -32.01 -1.00 -0.14
CA VAL A 83 -33.38 -1.04 0.41
C VAL A 83 -34.41 -0.67 -0.65
N GLY A 84 -34.09 0.30 -1.51
CA GLY A 84 -35.01 0.74 -2.54
C GLY A 84 -34.35 1.64 -3.57
N ILE A 85 -34.97 1.73 -4.74
CA ILE A 85 -34.55 2.60 -5.83
C ILE A 85 -35.76 3.38 -6.33
N TYR A 86 -35.63 4.70 -6.34
CA TYR A 86 -36.51 5.59 -7.09
C TYR A 86 -35.88 5.83 -8.47
N TYR A 87 -36.28 5.02 -9.44
CA TYR A 87 -35.74 5.06 -10.78
C TYR A 87 -36.58 5.95 -11.70
N ASP A 88 -35.96 6.91 -12.37
CA ASP A 88 -36.56 7.71 -13.44
C ASP A 88 -36.05 7.17 -14.79
N SER A 89 -36.94 6.56 -15.56
CA SER A 89 -36.60 5.97 -16.87
C SER A 89 -36.30 7.01 -17.94
N ARG A 90 -36.86 8.22 -17.82
CA ARG A 90 -36.67 9.30 -18.79
C ARG A 90 -35.37 10.05 -18.52
N TYR A 91 -35.01 10.22 -17.25
CA TYR A 91 -33.79 10.87 -16.81
C TYR A 91 -33.04 10.06 -15.74
N PRO A 92 -32.24 9.05 -16.13
CA PRO A 92 -31.54 8.17 -15.18
C PRO A 92 -30.66 8.91 -14.16
N ALA A 93 -30.12 10.08 -14.54
CA ALA A 93 -29.34 10.97 -13.67
C ALA A 93 -30.13 11.48 -12.44
N ARG A 94 -31.46 11.52 -12.50
CA ARG A 94 -32.34 11.93 -11.40
C ARG A 94 -32.70 10.78 -10.45
N SER A 95 -32.33 9.56 -10.80
CA SER A 95 -32.62 8.38 -9.98
C SER A 95 -31.96 8.50 -8.62
N VAL A 96 -32.62 7.98 -7.60
CA VAL A 96 -32.13 7.99 -6.23
C VAL A 96 -32.17 6.58 -5.68
N ALA A 97 -31.04 6.16 -5.14
CA ALA A 97 -30.90 4.90 -4.43
C ALA A 97 -30.91 5.13 -2.92
N VAL A 98 -31.56 4.23 -2.19
CA VAL A 98 -31.58 4.23 -0.73
C VAL A 98 -30.86 2.97 -0.25
N LEU A 99 -29.73 3.18 0.42
CA LEU A 99 -28.93 2.13 1.02
C LEU A 99 -29.02 2.22 2.54
N ARG A 100 -28.96 1.06 3.20
CA ARG A 100 -28.87 0.96 4.65
C ARG A 100 -27.57 0.25 5.01
N ASP A 101 -26.81 0.86 5.90
CA ASP A 101 -25.66 0.25 6.54
C ASP A 101 -26.14 -0.76 7.58
N VAL A 102 -25.69 -2.00 7.49
CA VAL A 102 -26.02 -3.04 8.49
C VAL A 102 -25.25 -2.81 9.79
N THR A 103 -24.07 -2.19 9.74
CA THR A 103 -23.21 -2.02 10.93
C THR A 103 -23.71 -0.92 11.86
N ASN A 104 -24.17 0.21 11.31
CA ASN A 104 -24.59 1.38 12.08
C ASN A 104 -26.08 1.75 11.85
N ALA A 105 -26.84 0.92 11.13
CA ALA A 105 -28.24 1.18 10.74
C ALA A 105 -28.47 2.51 9.98
N LYS A 106 -27.40 3.20 9.56
CA LYS A 106 -27.46 4.51 8.90
C LYS A 106 -28.03 4.35 7.49
N ILE A 107 -28.89 5.29 7.11
CA ILE A 107 -29.50 5.32 5.78
C ILE A 107 -28.73 6.33 4.91
N TYR A 108 -28.25 5.87 3.76
CA TYR A 108 -27.61 6.69 2.73
C TYR A 108 -28.56 6.85 1.54
N ARG A 109 -28.84 8.10 1.17
CA ARG A 109 -29.58 8.44 -0.06
C ARG A 109 -28.56 8.93 -1.07
N VAL A 110 -28.37 8.19 -2.15
CA VAL A 110 -27.33 8.49 -3.14
C VAL A 110 -27.92 8.69 -4.53
N LYS A 111 -27.26 9.57 -5.27
CA LYS A 111 -27.52 9.85 -6.69
C LYS A 111 -26.37 9.29 -7.54
N PRO A 112 -26.53 9.19 -8.86
CA PRO A 112 -25.40 8.94 -9.74
C PRO A 112 -24.25 9.91 -9.45
N ALA A 113 -23.01 9.42 -9.54
CA ALA A 113 -21.77 10.12 -9.18
C ALA A 113 -21.59 10.50 -7.70
N SER A 114 -22.51 10.12 -6.80
CA SER A 114 -22.28 10.31 -5.35
C SER A 114 -21.16 9.39 -4.84
N ILE A 115 -20.44 9.84 -3.82
CA ILE A 115 -19.30 9.10 -3.24
C ILE A 115 -19.64 8.71 -1.80
N LEU A 116 -19.44 7.44 -1.45
CA LEU A 116 -19.58 6.87 -0.12
C LEU A 116 -18.28 6.16 0.26
N GLY A 117 -17.43 6.84 1.04
CA GLY A 117 -16.08 6.32 1.33
C GLY A 117 -15.32 6.09 0.03
N ARG A 118 -15.03 4.83 -0.28
CA ARG A 118 -14.33 4.38 -1.50
C ARG A 118 -15.26 3.99 -2.65
N LEU A 119 -16.56 4.05 -2.43
CA LEU A 119 -17.58 3.65 -3.38
C LEU A 119 -18.08 4.87 -4.13
N LYS A 120 -17.82 4.93 -5.43
CA LYS A 120 -18.42 5.91 -6.32
C LYS A 120 -19.63 5.28 -7.01
N VAL A 121 -20.80 5.91 -6.91
CA VAL A 121 -21.99 5.47 -7.63
C VAL A 121 -21.80 5.76 -9.11
N THR A 122 -21.76 4.73 -9.93
CA THR A 122 -21.56 4.86 -11.38
C THR A 122 -22.90 5.00 -12.08
N THR A 123 -23.77 3.99 -11.90
CA THR A 123 -25.08 3.95 -12.55
C THR A 123 -26.10 3.34 -11.62
N ILE A 124 -27.30 3.90 -11.60
CA ILE A 124 -28.47 3.33 -10.91
C ILE A 124 -29.35 2.67 -11.98
N ARG A 125 -29.64 1.38 -11.80
CA ARG A 125 -30.54 0.59 -12.65
C ARG A 125 -31.83 0.30 -11.88
N PRO A 126 -32.90 -0.19 -12.52
CA PRO A 126 -34.19 -0.41 -11.83
C PRO A 126 -34.13 -1.36 -10.62
N ARG A 127 -33.23 -2.34 -10.62
CA ARG A 127 -33.13 -3.37 -9.57
C ARG A 127 -31.75 -3.51 -8.95
N GLU A 128 -30.80 -2.70 -9.36
CA GLU A 128 -29.41 -2.79 -8.91
C GLU A 128 -28.70 -1.45 -9.05
N ILE A 129 -27.60 -1.30 -8.31
CA ILE A 129 -26.72 -0.14 -8.42
C ILE A 129 -25.33 -0.64 -8.73
N VAL A 130 -24.68 0.02 -9.68
CA VAL A 130 -23.29 -0.21 -10.03
C VAL A 130 -22.43 0.81 -9.30
N PHE A 131 -21.48 0.32 -8.51
CA PHE A 131 -20.46 1.10 -7.86
C PHE A 131 -19.12 0.88 -8.55
N THR A 132 -18.31 1.92 -8.64
CA THR A 132 -16.87 1.80 -8.85
C THR A 132 -16.20 1.92 -7.48
N VAL A 133 -15.56 0.85 -7.04
CA VAL A 133 -14.74 0.80 -5.84
C VAL A 133 -13.34 1.27 -6.20
N GLN A 134 -12.89 2.34 -5.57
CA GLN A 134 -11.54 2.87 -5.75
C GLN A 134 -10.64 2.32 -4.65
N GLU A 135 -9.69 1.49 -5.03
CA GLU A 135 -8.65 0.93 -4.16
C GLU A 135 -7.28 1.32 -4.70
N PHE A 136 -6.21 1.14 -3.92
CA PHE A 136 -4.88 1.66 -4.26
C PHE A 136 -4.40 1.30 -5.66
N GLY A 137 -4.47 2.27 -6.58
CA GLY A 137 -4.07 2.10 -7.98
C GLY A 137 -4.98 1.18 -8.80
N PHE A 138 -6.14 0.77 -8.27
CA PHE A 138 -7.07 -0.12 -8.95
C PHE A 138 -8.52 0.35 -8.80
N GLU A 139 -9.30 0.21 -9.87
CA GLU A 139 -10.74 0.46 -9.86
C GLU A 139 -11.47 -0.84 -10.22
N ARG A 140 -12.45 -1.21 -9.39
CA ARG A 140 -13.32 -2.37 -9.64
C ARG A 140 -14.77 -1.94 -9.74
N GLN A 141 -15.52 -2.49 -10.69
CA GLN A 141 -16.97 -2.35 -10.68
C GLN A 141 -17.60 -3.46 -9.85
N GLU A 142 -18.50 -3.10 -8.94
CA GLU A 142 -19.30 -4.01 -8.15
C GLU A 142 -20.77 -3.63 -8.23
N THR A 143 -21.64 -4.63 -8.21
CA THR A 143 -23.08 -4.42 -8.30
C THR A 143 -23.76 -4.85 -7.00
N LEU A 144 -24.70 -4.03 -6.56
CA LEU A 144 -25.56 -4.35 -5.43
C LEU A 144 -27.00 -4.44 -5.92
N SER A 145 -27.58 -5.63 -5.84
CA SER A 145 -28.95 -5.89 -6.26
C SER A 145 -29.95 -5.70 -5.12
N LEU A 146 -31.18 -5.34 -5.48
CA LEU A 146 -32.28 -5.25 -4.56
C LEU A 146 -32.64 -6.66 -4.08
N ALA A 147 -32.71 -6.86 -2.77
CA ALA A 147 -33.10 -8.14 -2.20
C ALA A 147 -34.43 -8.60 -2.79
N LYS A 148 -34.47 -9.83 -3.32
CA LYS A 148 -35.72 -10.43 -3.80
C LYS A 148 -36.60 -10.66 -2.58
N GLN A 149 -37.77 -10.04 -2.57
CA GLN A 149 -38.76 -10.30 -1.53
C GLN A 149 -39.33 -11.70 -1.74
N GLU A 150 -38.99 -12.63 -0.86
CA GLU A 150 -39.61 -13.95 -0.83
C GLU A 150 -41.00 -13.79 -0.20
N VAL A 151 -42.03 -13.96 -1.02
CA VAL A 151 -43.41 -14.05 -0.52
C VAL A 151 -43.58 -15.46 0.01
N SER A 152 -43.55 -15.61 1.33
CA SER A 152 -43.96 -16.88 1.96
C SER A 152 -45.46 -17.09 1.68
N PRO A 153 -45.88 -18.28 1.22
CA PRO A 153 -47.28 -18.61 0.98
C PRO A 153 -48.12 -18.59 2.26
#